data_AF-A0A656Z8J6-F1
#
_entry.id   AF-A0A656Z8J6-F1
#
_cell.length_a   1.000
_cell.length_b   1.000
_cell.length_c   1.000
_cell.angle_alpha   90.00
_cell.angle_beta   90.00
_cell.angle_gamma   90.00
#
_symmetry.space_group_name_H-M   'P 1'
#
loop_
_entity.id
_entity.type
_entity.pdbx_description
1 polymer ?
#
loop_
_entity_poly.entity_id
_entity_poly.type
_entity_poly.pdbx_seq_one_letter_code
_entity_poly.pdbx_strand_id
1 'polypeptide(L)'
;MPGKPAPVGYQEMHILSAHMLAAVERNDWDRVIELENQIAALRDHLIAHPVPVTASEEEIAEQRRLIRQIILDHESVRHQAQPKLEETRQQLGTAANQRRVDQAYGSNDDD
;
A
#
# COMPACT_ATOMS: atom_id res chain seq x y z
N MET A 1 -10.89 -34.90 10.33
CA MET A 1 -10.81 -33.61 11.07
C MET A 1 -10.96 -32.52 10.02
N PRO A 2 -11.96 -31.64 10.08
CA PRO A 2 -12.04 -30.53 9.12
C PRO A 2 -10.85 -29.59 9.33
N GLY A 3 -10.21 -29.22 8.22
CA GLY A 3 -9.00 -28.40 8.16
C GLY A 3 -9.16 -27.11 8.95
N LYS A 4 -8.14 -26.81 9.76
CA LYS A 4 -8.04 -25.52 10.45
C LYS A 4 -7.87 -24.45 9.36
N PRO A 5 -8.61 -23.33 9.40
CA PRO A 5 -8.55 -22.35 8.34
C PRO A 5 -7.10 -21.88 8.14
N ALA A 6 -6.74 -21.59 6.88
CA ALA A 6 -5.48 -20.94 6.54
C ALA A 6 -5.21 -19.78 7.52
N PRO A 7 -3.96 -19.51 7.91
CA PRO A 7 -3.67 -18.55 8.97
C PRO A 7 -4.33 -17.22 8.62
N VAL A 8 -5.32 -16.82 9.43
CA VAL A 8 -6.24 -15.71 9.20
C VAL A 8 -5.50 -14.43 8.78
N GLY A 9 -4.27 -14.25 9.24
CA GLY A 9 -3.40 -13.12 8.89
C GLY A 9 -3.03 -13.01 7.41
N TYR A 10 -2.92 -14.10 6.64
CA TYR A 10 -2.56 -13.98 5.22
C TYR A 10 -3.73 -13.46 4.35
N GLN A 11 -4.95 -13.86 4.68
CA GLN A 11 -6.15 -13.37 4.00
C GLN A 11 -6.44 -11.90 4.34
N GLU A 12 -6.19 -11.53 5.59
CA GLU A 12 -6.28 -10.15 6.05
C GLU A 12 -5.22 -9.26 5.38
N MET A 13 -4.00 -9.75 5.18
CA MET A 13 -2.96 -9.08 4.38
C MET A 13 -3.42 -8.78 2.94
N HIS A 14 -4.09 -9.71 2.28
CA HIS A 14 -4.61 -9.51 0.92
C HIS A 14 -5.68 -8.39 0.87
N ILE A 15 -6.59 -8.37 1.85
CA ILE A 15 -7.62 -7.32 1.96
C ILE A 15 -6.97 -5.95 2.20
N LEU A 16 -5.96 -5.88 3.07
CA LEU A 16 -5.21 -4.64 3.35
C LEU A 16 -4.48 -4.12 2.10
N SER A 17 -3.89 -5.01 1.30
CA SER A 17 -3.25 -4.64 0.02
C SER A 17 -4.27 -4.10 -1.00
N ALA A 18 -5.46 -4.69 -1.10
CA ALA A 18 -6.53 -4.16 -1.95
C ALA A 18 -7.02 -2.77 -1.49
N HIS A 19 -7.14 -2.55 -0.18
CA HIS A 19 -7.47 -1.24 0.37
C HIS A 19 -6.36 -0.21 0.13
N MET A 20 -5.10 -0.62 0.13
CA MET A 20 -3.97 0.26 -0.15
C MET A 20 -4.01 0.73 -1.60
N LEU A 21 -4.40 -0.14 -2.53
CA LEU A 21 -4.59 0.23 -3.93
C LEU A 21 -5.69 1.30 -4.09
N ALA A 22 -6.84 1.11 -3.43
CA ALA A 22 -7.92 2.09 -3.45
C ALA A 22 -7.52 3.43 -2.80
N ALA A 23 -6.65 3.41 -1.78
CA ALA A 23 -6.11 4.62 -1.16
C ALA A 23 -5.16 5.38 -2.10
N VAL A 24 -4.25 4.65 -2.77
CA VAL A 24 -3.42 5.18 -3.86
C VAL A 24 -4.29 5.75 -4.97
N GLU A 25 -5.42 5.11 -5.27
CA GLU A 25 -6.31 5.59 -6.31
C GLU A 25 -6.87 6.98 -6.04
N ARG A 26 -7.16 7.25 -4.76
CA ARG A 26 -7.78 8.47 -4.24
C ARG A 26 -6.76 9.53 -3.79
N ASN A 27 -5.47 9.28 -3.99
CA ASN A 27 -4.37 10.11 -3.47
C ASN A 27 -4.41 10.29 -1.93
N ASP A 28 -4.97 9.31 -1.22
CA ASP A 28 -5.09 9.31 0.23
C ASP A 28 -3.82 8.73 0.87
N TRP A 29 -2.75 9.54 0.86
CA TRP A 29 -1.41 9.10 1.27
C TRP A 29 -1.31 8.78 2.76
N ASP A 30 -2.05 9.49 3.61
CA ASP A 30 -2.14 9.18 5.05
C ASP A 30 -2.71 7.77 5.24
N ARG A 31 -3.77 7.43 4.49
CA ARG A 31 -4.35 6.10 4.53
C ARG A 31 -3.41 5.02 4.00
N VAL A 32 -2.58 5.32 2.99
CA VAL A 32 -1.55 4.39 2.50
C VAL A 32 -0.54 4.07 3.61
N ILE A 33 -0.07 5.07 4.36
CA ILE A 33 0.88 4.90 5.46
C ILE A 33 0.26 4.08 6.61
N GLU A 34 -1.00 4.35 6.97
CA GLU A 34 -1.71 3.57 8.00
C GLU A 34 -1.84 2.10 7.61
N LEU A 35 -2.14 1.81 6.34
CA LEU A 35 -2.28 0.45 5.84
C LEU A 35 -0.93 -0.27 5.80
N GLU A 36 0.16 0.44 5.47
CA GLU A 36 1.52 -0.12 5.51
C GLU A 36 1.90 -0.55 6.93
N ASN A 37 1.58 0.27 7.93
CA ASN A 37 1.82 -0.08 9.34
C ASN A 37 1.01 -1.31 9.79
N GLN A 38 -0.24 -1.43 9.35
CA GLN A 38 -1.08 -2.60 9.64
C GLN A 38 -0.51 -3.88 9.00
N ILE A 39 -0.05 -3.80 7.75
CA ILE A 39 0.60 -4.92 7.05
C ILE A 39 1.92 -5.30 7.75
N ALA A 40 2.72 -4.32 8.18
CA ALA A 40 3.96 -4.56 8.90
C ALA A 40 3.71 -5.26 10.25
N ALA A 41 2.72 -4.81 11.02
CA ALA A 41 2.35 -5.46 12.27
C ALA A 41 1.87 -6.91 12.06
N LEU A 42 1.11 -7.15 11.00
CA LEU A 42 0.62 -8.49 10.66
C LEU A 42 1.75 -9.42 10.21
N ARG A 43 2.72 -8.90 9.44
CA ARG A 43 3.94 -9.61 9.08
C ARG A 43 4.70 -10.04 10.33
N ASP A 44 4.94 -9.11 11.24
CA ASP A 44 5.72 -9.36 12.44
C ASP A 44 5.02 -10.38 13.36
N HIS A 45 3.68 -10.33 13.43
CA HIS A 45 2.88 -11.35 14.11
C HIS A 45 3.03 -12.74 13.49
N LEU A 46 3.01 -12.85 12.15
CA LEU A 46 3.18 -14.12 11.43
C LEU A 46 4.60 -14.69 11.59
N ILE A 47 5.63 -13.83 11.65
CA ILE A 47 7.02 -14.25 11.93
C ILE A 47 7.14 -14.77 13.37
N ALA A 48 6.50 -14.11 14.33
CA ALA A 48 6.52 -14.50 15.74
C ALA A 48 5.75 -15.80 16.02
N HIS A 49 4.77 -16.14 15.18
CA HIS A 49 3.92 -17.33 15.32
C HIS A 49 4.03 -18.23 14.07
N PRO A 50 5.20 -18.85 13.84
CA PRO A 50 5.39 -19.72 12.69
C PRO A 50 4.43 -20.91 12.76
N VAL A 51 3.97 -21.34 11.58
CA VAL A 51 3.15 -22.55 11.45
C VAL A 51 3.92 -23.73 12.05
N PRO A 52 3.31 -24.51 12.96
CA PRO A 52 3.99 -25.62 13.60
C PRO A 52 4.45 -26.65 12.56
N VAL A 53 5.60 -27.27 12.83
CA VAL A 53 6.27 -28.26 11.95
C VAL A 53 5.38 -29.48 11.63
N THR A 54 4.27 -29.66 12.35
CA THR A 54 3.26 -30.71 12.15
C THR A 54 2.19 -30.36 11.10
N ALA A 55 2.29 -29.20 10.43
CA ALA A 55 1.37 -28.83 9.36
C ALA A 55 1.43 -29.80 8.18
N SER A 56 0.28 -30.08 7.58
CA SER A 56 0.17 -30.94 6.41
C SER A 56 0.82 -30.30 5.18
N GLU A 57 1.16 -31.11 4.19
CA GLU A 57 1.75 -30.62 2.95
C GLU A 57 0.83 -29.65 2.19
N GLU A 58 -0.50 -29.85 2.30
CA GLU A 58 -1.53 -28.96 1.79
C GLU A 58 -1.53 -27.59 2.52
N GLU A 59 -1.39 -27.58 3.84
CA GLU A 59 -1.33 -26.34 4.64
C GLU A 59 -0.08 -25.52 4.30
N ILE A 60 1.06 -26.18 4.12
CA ILE A 60 2.31 -25.52 3.70
C ILE A 60 2.22 -25.03 2.24
N ALA A 61 1.56 -25.78 1.35
CA ALA A 61 1.34 -25.37 -0.03
C ALA A 61 0.44 -24.12 -0.13
N GLU A 62 -0.66 -24.10 0.63
CA GLU A 62 -1.57 -22.96 0.69
C GLU A 62 -0.90 -21.72 1.29
N GLN A 63 -0.13 -21.89 2.37
CA GLN A 63 0.67 -20.79 2.93
C GLN A 63 1.64 -20.19 1.90
N ARG A 64 2.36 -21.04 1.14
CA ARG A 64 3.26 -20.57 0.07
C ARG A 64 2.50 -19.85 -1.06
N ARG A 65 1.29 -20.30 -1.39
CA ARG A 65 0.42 -19.63 -2.38
C ARG A 65 0.05 -18.23 -1.92
N LEU A 66 -0.39 -18.09 -0.68
CA LEU A 66 -0.80 -16.80 -0.10
C LEU A 66 0.37 -15.82 0.01
N ILE A 67 1.55 -16.26 0.47
CA ILE A 67 2.76 -15.41 0.52
C ILE A 67 3.09 -14.87 -0.87
N ARG A 68 3.05 -15.71 -1.91
CA ARG A 68 3.31 -15.27 -3.28
C ARG A 68 2.30 -14.24 -3.77
N GLN A 69 1.00 -14.43 -3.47
CA GLN A 69 -0.02 -13.44 -3.83
C GLN A 69 0.25 -12.09 -3.15
N ILE A 70 0.57 -12.09 -1.86
CA ILE A 70 0.87 -10.85 -1.12
C ILE A 70 2.07 -10.10 -1.72
N ILE A 71 3.13 -10.82 -2.12
CA ILE A 71 4.29 -10.21 -2.79
C ILE A 71 3.88 -9.55 -4.11
N LEU A 72 3.07 -10.23 -4.93
CA LEU A 72 2.57 -9.70 -6.20
C LEU A 72 1.66 -8.49 -6.00
N ASP A 73 0.80 -8.53 -4.97
CA ASP A 73 -0.09 -7.42 -4.64
C ASP A 73 0.73 -6.17 -4.23
N HIS A 74 1.75 -6.35 -3.39
CA HIS A 74 2.64 -5.25 -3.00
C HIS A 74 3.45 -4.68 -4.17
N GLU A 75 3.90 -5.53 -5.10
CA GLU A 75 4.56 -5.08 -6.33
C GLU A 75 3.63 -4.23 -7.19
N SER A 76 2.37 -4.66 -7.32
CA SER A 76 1.33 -3.94 -8.06
C SER A 76 1.02 -2.58 -7.45
N VAL A 77 0.93 -2.49 -6.12
CA VAL A 77 0.76 -1.20 -5.41
C VAL A 77 1.91 -0.25 -5.72
N ARG A 78 3.16 -0.73 -5.64
CA ARG A 78 4.34 0.11 -5.95
C ARG A 78 4.36 0.58 -7.39
N HIS A 79 3.99 -0.28 -8.33
CA HIS A 79 3.91 0.06 -9.75
C HIS A 79 2.87 1.15 -10.02
N GLN A 80 1.72 1.14 -9.33
CA GLN A 80 0.67 2.13 -9.50
C GLN A 80 0.90 3.42 -8.68
N ALA A 81 1.55 3.32 -7.52
CA ALA A 81 1.83 4.48 -6.67
C ALA A 81 2.90 5.41 -7.28
N GLN A 82 3.92 4.85 -7.94
CA GLN A 82 5.00 5.64 -8.57
C GLN A 82 4.51 6.71 -9.56
N PRO A 83 3.67 6.40 -10.58
CA PRO A 83 3.18 7.41 -11.50
C PRO A 83 2.27 8.45 -10.82
N LYS A 84 1.43 8.03 -9.86
CA LYS A 84 0.54 8.97 -9.14
C LYS A 84 1.30 9.95 -8.24
N LEU A 85 2.38 9.50 -7.61
CA LEU A 85 3.29 10.38 -6.88
C LEU A 85 3.94 11.41 -7.81
N GLU A 86 4.31 10.99 -9.01
CA GLU A 86 4.91 11.87 -10.01
C GLU A 86 3.90 12.91 -10.55
N GLU A 87 2.67 12.49 -10.85
CA GLU A 87 1.57 13.40 -11.21
C GLU A 87 1.29 14.41 -10.09
N THR A 88 1.25 13.96 -8.84
CA THR A 88 1.05 14.84 -7.67
C THR A 88 2.19 15.85 -7.54
N ARG A 89 3.45 15.44 -7.75
CA ARG A 89 4.61 16.34 -7.75
C ARG A 89 4.52 17.40 -8.85
N GLN A 90 4.10 17.01 -10.06
CA GLN A 90 3.94 17.94 -11.17
C GLN A 90 2.84 18.96 -10.89
N GLN A 91 1.69 18.54 -10.35
CA GLN A 91 0.59 19.43 -9.96
C GLN A 91 1.00 20.42 -8.86
N LEU A 92 1.77 19.98 -7.87
CA LEU A 92 2.30 20.86 -6.84
C LEU A 92 3.33 21.85 -7.42
N GLY A 93 4.18 21.40 -8.35
CA GLY A 93 5.17 22.24 -9.03
C GLY A 93 4.52 23.33 -9.90
N THR A 94 3.47 23.00 -10.65
CA THR A 94 2.73 23.97 -11.48
C THR A 94 1.96 24.96 -10.61
N ALA A 95 1.31 24.51 -9.53
CA ALA A 95 0.61 25.39 -8.59
C ALA A 95 1.58 26.38 -7.90
N ALA A 96 2.79 25.94 -7.53
CA ALA A 96 3.81 26.81 -6.95
C ALA A 96 4.33 27.84 -7.96
N ASN A 97 4.48 27.44 -9.23
CA ASN A 97 4.90 28.36 -10.30
C ASN A 97 3.82 29.39 -10.62
N GLN A 98 2.55 28.99 -10.66
CA GLN A 98 1.43 29.90 -10.89
C GLN A 98 1.35 30.99 -9.81
N ARG A 99 1.50 30.63 -8.53
CA ARG A 99 1.53 31.61 -7.43
C ARG A 99 2.67 32.63 -7.55
N ARG A 100 3.84 32.20 -8.05
CA ARG A 100 4.99 33.09 -8.27
C ARG A 100 4.74 34.07 -9.40
N VAL A 101 4.11 33.62 -10.48
CA VAL A 101 3.69 34.47 -11.60
C VAL A 101 2.62 35.46 -11.13
N ASP A 102 1.59 34.99 -10.43
CA ASP A 102 0.52 35.86 -9.91
C ASP A 102 1.07 36.91 -8.92
N GLN A 103 2.04 36.57 -8.06
CA GLN A 103 2.72 37.55 -7.19
C GLN A 103 3.57 38.57 -7.98
N ALA A 104 4.29 38.12 -9.01
CA ALA A 104 5.16 38.99 -9.80
C ALA A 104 4.35 39.97 -10.68
N TYR A 105 3.22 39.53 -11.22
CA TYR A 105 2.35 40.37 -12.04
C TYR A 105 1.33 41.17 -11.22
N GLY A 106 0.83 40.64 -10.10
CA GLY A 106 -0.06 41.37 -9.20
C GLY A 106 0.61 42.49 -8.39
N SER A 107 1.95 42.47 -8.27
CA SER A 107 2.72 43.56 -7.65
C SER A 107 3.06 44.71 -8.61
N ASN A 108 2.69 44.59 -9.89
CA ASN A 108 3.02 45.54 -10.95
C ASN A 108 1.82 46.38 -11.42
N ASP A 109 0.64 46.20 -10.81
CA ASP A 109 -0.59 46.97 -11.10
C ASP A 109 -0.90 48.08 -10.06
N ASP A 110 0.00 48.32 -9.10
CA ASP A 110 -0.05 49.42 -8.12
C ASP A 110 1.10 50.42 -8.36
N ASP A 111 1.04 51.25 -9.42
CA ASP A 111 1.58 52.64 -9.46
C ASP A 111 1.01 53.44 -10.66
#